data_AF-A0A939XYQ9-F1
#
_entry.id   AF-A0A939XYQ9-F1
#
_cell.length_a   1.000
_cell.length_b   1.000
_cell.length_c   1.000
_cell.angle_alpha   90.00
_cell.angle_beta   90.00
_cell.angle_gamma   90.00
#
_symmetry.space_group_name_H-M   'P 1'
#
loop_
_entity.id
_entity.type
_entity.pdbx_description
1 polymer ?
#
loop_
_entity_poly.entity_id
_entity_poly.type
_entity_poly.pdbx_seq_one_letter_code
_entity_poly.pdbx_strand_id
1 'polypeptide(L)'
;MIFADKLIDLRKKYGWSQEELAEKLNVSRQAVSKWEGAQSVPDMARIIQLSELFGVSTDYLLKDSMEQTELPAENTADVQIRTIGMEEANAFLKTREENSRRVALAVMLCILSPVALILLGGAQSSGLLNWSENAAGGMGLVVLMLMIIPAVGLFITSGLRISRYEYLEREPVETLYGVTGMVRDRREKFRPVHTRYLIIGVLLCIASTIPLFVSMIFGNESFPMVVGIASILVLAAVGVLLIVRVSIIWGSYQILLEEEEYSRENKENSKRYGYIGGIYWCLVTAAFLAWSFIGNAWDRSWIIWPVAGVAFGAVAGITGALRKR
;
A
#
# COMPACT_ATOMS: atom_id res chain seq x y z
N MET A 1 37.15 -13.55 -4.72
CA MET A 1 38.45 -12.87 -4.97
C MET A 1 38.98 -12.45 -3.63
N ILE A 2 40.20 -12.85 -3.29
CA ILE A 2 40.84 -12.42 -2.05
C ILE A 2 41.35 -10.98 -2.20
N PHE A 3 41.66 -10.29 -1.10
CA PHE A 3 42.15 -8.90 -1.10
C PHE A 3 43.28 -8.65 -2.12
N ALA A 4 44.23 -9.58 -2.23
CA ALA A 4 45.36 -9.51 -3.15
C ALA A 4 44.91 -9.41 -4.62
N ASP A 5 43.92 -10.21 -5.03
CA ASP A 5 43.36 -10.20 -6.38
C ASP A 5 42.70 -8.84 -6.68
N LYS A 6 41.92 -8.33 -5.72
CA LYS A 6 41.22 -7.04 -5.85
C LYS A 6 42.19 -5.88 -5.98
N LEU A 7 43.29 -5.90 -5.23
CA LEU A 7 44.32 -4.88 -5.30
C LEU A 7 45.02 -4.87 -6.66
N ILE A 8 45.33 -6.05 -7.20
CA ILE A 8 45.92 -6.20 -8.55
C ILE A 8 44.95 -5.68 -9.61
N ASP A 9 43.67 -6.04 -9.51
CA ASP A 9 42.65 -5.63 -10.48
C ASP A 9 42.42 -4.13 -10.46
N LEU A 10 42.32 -3.52 -9.27
CA LEU A 10 42.22 -2.07 -9.12
C LEU A 10 43.47 -1.38 -9.70
N ARG A 11 44.68 -1.83 -9.36
CA ARG A 11 45.91 -1.25 -9.91
C ARG A 11 45.94 -1.32 -11.44
N LYS A 12 45.58 -2.48 -12.02
CA LYS A 12 45.53 -2.67 -13.48
C LYS A 12 44.45 -1.82 -14.14
N LYS A 13 43.28 -1.64 -13.51
CA LYS A 13 42.19 -0.79 -14.02
C LYS A 13 42.61 0.67 -14.17
N TYR A 14 43.46 1.16 -13.27
CA TYR A 14 44.03 2.50 -13.34
C TYR A 14 45.35 2.57 -14.13
N GLY A 15 45.84 1.45 -14.66
CA GLY A 15 47.05 1.38 -15.47
C GLY A 15 48.36 1.60 -14.70
N TRP A 16 48.35 1.49 -13.37
CA TRP A 16 49.51 1.84 -12.54
C TRP A 16 50.53 0.71 -12.41
N SER A 17 51.80 1.05 -12.30
CA SER A 17 52.85 0.12 -11.86
C SER A 17 52.79 -0.09 -10.33
N GLN A 18 53.43 -1.16 -9.82
CA GLN A 18 53.55 -1.36 -8.37
C GLN A 18 54.33 -0.22 -7.68
N GLU A 19 55.25 0.41 -8.41
CA GLU A 19 56.05 1.55 -7.94
C GLU A 19 55.18 2.80 -7.82
N GLU A 20 54.35 3.07 -8.81
CA GLU A 20 53.42 4.21 -8.82
C GLU A 20 52.35 4.11 -7.73
N LEU A 21 51.83 2.90 -7.49
CA LEU A 21 50.91 2.66 -6.38
C LEU A 21 51.60 2.86 -5.02
N ALA A 22 52.86 2.42 -4.91
CA ALA A 22 53.64 2.59 -3.69
C ALA A 22 53.94 4.08 -3.40
N GLU A 23 54.26 4.87 -4.43
CA GLU A 23 54.43 6.32 -4.33
C GLU A 23 53.14 7.02 -3.87
N LYS A 24 52.00 6.68 -4.48
CA LYS A 24 50.69 7.27 -4.12
C LYS A 24 50.27 6.98 -2.68
N LEU A 25 50.64 5.83 -2.14
CA LEU A 25 50.35 5.43 -0.76
C LEU A 25 51.49 5.79 0.20
N ASN A 26 52.59 6.40 -0.27
CA ASN A 26 53.78 6.70 0.51
C ASN A 26 54.28 5.47 1.29
N VAL A 27 54.44 4.34 0.59
CA VAL A 27 54.97 3.07 1.09
C VAL A 27 56.07 2.54 0.17
N SER A 28 56.82 1.53 0.60
CA SER A 28 57.82 0.89 -0.27
C SER A 28 57.16 -0.01 -1.32
N ARG A 29 57.76 -0.08 -2.52
CA ARG A 29 57.34 -1.04 -3.57
C ARG A 29 57.24 -2.48 -3.04
N GLN A 30 58.14 -2.86 -2.13
CA GLN A 30 58.14 -4.18 -1.50
C GLN A 30 56.87 -4.45 -0.68
N ALA A 31 56.29 -3.43 -0.04
CA ALA A 31 55.04 -3.59 0.70
C ALA A 31 53.88 -3.93 -0.25
N VAL A 32 53.73 -3.18 -1.34
CA VAL A 32 52.71 -3.43 -2.37
C VAL A 32 52.89 -4.82 -2.99
N SER A 33 54.12 -5.24 -3.29
CA SER A 33 54.39 -6.58 -3.82
C SER A 33 54.00 -7.70 -2.83
N LYS A 34 54.17 -7.49 -1.52
CA LYS A 34 53.75 -8.48 -0.51
C LYS A 34 52.23 -8.52 -0.34
N TRP A 35 51.54 -7.40 -0.52
CA TRP A 35 50.08 -7.31 -0.49
C TRP A 35 49.46 -8.01 -1.71
N GLU A 36 49.95 -7.71 -2.91
CA GLU A 36 49.52 -8.37 -4.15
C GLU A 36 49.90 -9.86 -4.18
N GLY A 37 50.97 -10.26 -3.50
CA GLY A 37 51.38 -11.66 -3.37
C GLY A 37 50.70 -12.44 -2.24
N ALA A 38 49.70 -11.86 -1.56
CA ALA A 38 49.04 -12.43 -0.38
C ALA A 38 49.99 -12.86 0.76
N GLN A 39 51.21 -12.32 0.80
CA GLN A 39 52.23 -12.63 1.82
C GLN A 39 52.04 -11.81 3.10
N SER A 40 51.33 -10.68 3.02
CA SER A 40 50.96 -9.85 4.17
C SER A 40 49.72 -9.03 3.84
N VAL A 41 48.97 -8.64 4.86
CA VAL A 41 47.80 -7.75 4.73
C VAL A 41 48.21 -6.33 5.16
N PRO A 42 47.78 -5.26 4.47
CA PRO A 42 48.02 -3.89 4.93
C PRO A 42 47.36 -3.63 6.28
N ASP A 43 47.87 -2.64 7.02
CA ASP A 43 47.19 -2.16 8.23
C ASP A 43 45.89 -1.40 7.89
N MET A 44 45.08 -1.13 8.92
CA MET A 44 43.80 -0.46 8.76
C MET A 44 43.93 0.95 8.15
N ALA A 45 45.00 1.69 8.46
CA ALA A 45 45.23 3.02 7.92
C ALA A 45 45.50 2.97 6.41
N ARG A 46 46.25 1.96 5.94
CA ARG A 46 46.51 1.73 4.52
C ARG A 46 45.28 1.24 3.78
N ILE A 47 44.41 0.45 4.42
CA ILE A 47 43.14 0.03 3.82
C ILE A 47 42.22 1.24 3.56
N ILE A 48 42.17 2.20 4.49
CA ILE A 48 41.42 3.45 4.30
C ILE A 48 42.01 4.28 3.15
N GLN A 49 43.34 4.44 3.11
CA GLN A 49 44.00 5.15 2.01
C GLN A 49 43.77 4.48 0.65
N LEU A 50 43.75 3.15 0.58
CA LEU A 50 43.43 2.40 -0.64
C LEU A 50 41.98 2.64 -1.06
N SER A 51 41.06 2.64 -0.10
CA SER A 51 39.63 2.92 -0.30
C SER A 51 39.41 4.32 -0.89
N GLU A 52 40.08 5.34 -0.33
CA GLU A 52 40.06 6.71 -0.84
C GLU A 52 40.73 6.84 -2.21
N LEU A 53 41.88 6.18 -2.41
CA LEU A 53 42.67 6.27 -3.65
C LEU A 53 41.93 5.65 -4.85
N PHE A 54 41.25 4.53 -4.64
CA PHE A 54 40.52 3.81 -5.68
C PHE A 54 39.03 4.14 -5.74
N GLY A 55 38.52 4.95 -4.81
CA GLY A 55 37.10 5.30 -4.74
C GLY A 55 36.18 4.11 -4.50
N VAL A 56 36.67 3.09 -3.77
CA VAL A 56 35.92 1.87 -3.41
C VAL A 56 35.69 1.82 -1.91
N SER A 57 34.68 1.09 -1.42
CA SER A 57 34.48 0.92 0.02
C SER A 57 35.56 0.02 0.65
N THR A 58 35.88 0.24 1.92
CA THR A 58 36.75 -0.69 2.69
C THR A 58 36.16 -2.09 2.76
N ASP A 59 34.83 -2.20 2.76
CA ASP A 59 34.09 -3.46 2.71
C ASP A 59 34.36 -4.23 1.41
N TYR A 60 34.42 -3.53 0.27
CA TYR A 60 34.81 -4.12 -1.01
C TYR A 60 36.23 -4.67 -0.96
N LEU A 61 37.18 -3.99 -0.30
CA LEU A 61 38.55 -4.48 -0.18
C LEU A 61 38.62 -5.75 0.70
N LEU A 62 37.84 -5.80 1.79
CA LEU A 62 38.01 -6.80 2.85
C LEU A 62 37.11 -8.04 2.77
N LYS A 63 35.92 -7.98 2.17
CA LYS A 63 35.01 -9.14 2.12
C LYS A 63 35.29 -10.08 0.96
N ASP A 64 35.38 -11.39 1.23
CA ASP A 64 35.60 -12.41 0.19
C ASP A 64 34.35 -12.75 -0.65
N SER A 65 33.17 -12.28 -0.23
CA SER A 65 31.88 -12.54 -0.87
C SER A 65 31.53 -11.51 -1.94
N MET A 66 31.11 -11.99 -3.11
CA MET A 66 30.63 -11.20 -4.25
C MET A 66 29.32 -10.46 -3.92
N GLU A 67 29.41 -9.36 -3.19
CA GLU A 67 28.44 -8.27 -3.30
C GLU A 67 29.12 -7.16 -4.11
N GLN A 68 28.71 -7.03 -5.37
CA GLN A 68 29.00 -5.84 -6.17
C GLN A 68 28.31 -4.64 -5.51
N THR A 69 29.00 -4.01 -4.57
CA THR A 69 28.71 -2.62 -4.22
C THR A 69 29.37 -1.74 -5.27
N GLU A 70 28.77 -1.70 -6.46
CA GLU A 70 29.09 -0.69 -7.46
C GLU A 70 28.51 0.64 -6.97
N LEU A 71 29.40 1.56 -6.57
CA LEU A 71 29.07 2.99 -6.51
C LEU A 71 28.76 3.43 -7.95
N PRO A 72 27.54 3.87 -8.29
CA PRO A 72 27.22 4.16 -9.67
C PRO A 72 27.81 5.52 -10.06
N ALA A 73 28.89 5.49 -10.82
CA ALA A 73 29.23 6.55 -11.75
C ALA A 73 28.33 6.39 -13.00
N GLU A 74 27.35 7.28 -13.08
CA GLU A 74 26.51 7.70 -14.21
C GLU A 74 26.36 6.81 -15.46
N ASN A 75 25.08 6.65 -15.84
CA ASN A 75 24.54 6.22 -17.14
C ASN A 75 24.31 4.72 -17.36
N THR A 76 23.49 4.13 -16.52
CA THR A 76 22.46 3.18 -16.95
C THR A 76 21.12 3.67 -16.40
N ALA A 77 20.06 3.61 -17.21
CA ALA A 77 18.69 3.86 -16.78
C ALA A 77 18.22 2.71 -15.86
N ASP A 78 18.88 2.60 -14.72
CA ASP A 78 18.74 1.52 -13.76
C ASP A 78 17.69 1.91 -12.73
N VAL A 79 16.72 1.03 -12.54
CA VAL A 79 15.64 1.23 -11.57
C VAL A 79 16.30 1.23 -10.19
N GLN A 80 16.52 2.40 -9.59
CA GLN A 80 16.94 2.52 -8.20
C GLN A 80 15.88 1.85 -7.33
N ILE A 81 16.05 0.57 -7.01
CA ILE A 81 15.20 -0.13 -6.06
C ILE A 81 15.45 0.54 -4.71
N ARG A 82 14.47 1.33 -4.27
CA ARG A 82 14.60 2.14 -3.08
C ARG A 82 14.71 1.23 -1.86
N THR A 83 15.84 1.32 -1.16
CA THR A 83 16.07 0.53 0.05
C THR A 83 15.43 1.21 1.25
N ILE A 84 14.68 0.45 2.05
CA ILE A 84 13.95 0.96 3.22
C ILE A 84 14.74 0.64 4.48
N GLY A 85 15.10 1.70 5.21
CA GLY A 85 15.75 1.59 6.51
C GLY A 85 14.77 1.33 7.66
N MET A 86 15.32 0.96 8.81
CA MET A 86 14.54 0.74 10.04
C MET A 86 13.74 1.96 10.47
N GLU A 87 14.31 3.15 10.34
CA GLU A 87 13.66 4.40 10.74
C GLU A 87 12.44 4.71 9.85
N GLU A 88 12.62 4.58 8.53
CA GLU A 88 11.56 4.82 7.54
C GLU A 88 10.43 3.78 7.68
N ALA A 89 10.76 2.49 7.83
CA ALA A 89 9.78 1.44 8.09
C ALA A 89 8.98 1.69 9.38
N ASN A 90 9.64 2.08 10.46
CA ASN A 90 8.97 2.44 11.72
C ASN A 90 8.08 3.69 11.57
N ALA A 91 8.55 4.71 10.87
CA ALA A 91 7.79 5.92 10.60
C ALA A 91 6.54 5.64 9.76
N PHE A 92 6.65 4.76 8.77
CA PHE A 92 5.52 4.28 7.97
C PHE A 92 4.49 3.55 8.83
N LEU A 93 4.92 2.52 9.58
CA LEU A 93 4.04 1.73 10.45
C LEU A 93 3.31 2.61 11.47
N LYS A 94 4.04 3.53 12.13
CA LYS A 94 3.44 4.49 13.07
C LYS A 94 2.42 5.41 12.40
N THR A 95 2.74 5.91 11.20
CA THR A 95 1.81 6.75 10.43
C THR A 95 0.53 5.98 10.07
N ARG A 96 0.65 4.72 9.66
CA ARG A 96 -0.50 3.84 9.34
C ARG A 96 -1.34 3.55 10.59
N GLU A 97 -0.71 3.31 11.73
CA GLU A 97 -1.41 3.10 13.00
C GLU A 97 -2.21 4.34 13.42
N GLU A 98 -1.60 5.53 13.40
CA GLU A 98 -2.29 6.78 13.74
C GLU A 98 -3.43 7.09 12.75
N ASN A 99 -3.22 6.84 11.46
CA ASN A 99 -4.23 7.05 10.42
C ASN A 99 -5.37 6.03 10.51
N SER A 100 -5.11 4.80 10.99
CA SER A 100 -6.14 3.75 11.07
C SER A 100 -7.37 4.19 11.85
N ARG A 101 -7.18 4.90 12.97
CA ARG A 101 -8.27 5.41 13.79
C ARG A 101 -9.06 6.51 13.07
N ARG A 102 -8.37 7.41 12.36
CA ARG A 102 -9.00 8.52 11.64
C ARG A 102 -9.87 8.02 10.49
N VAL A 103 -9.33 7.10 9.70
CA VAL A 103 -10.04 6.49 8.56
C VAL A 103 -11.23 5.66 9.08
N ALA A 104 -11.05 4.86 10.12
CA ALA A 104 -12.15 4.08 10.70
C ALA A 104 -13.29 4.97 11.25
N LEU A 105 -12.95 6.09 11.90
CA LEU A 105 -13.95 7.07 12.34
C LEU A 105 -14.67 7.73 11.15
N ALA A 106 -13.95 8.09 10.09
CA ALA A 106 -14.55 8.66 8.89
C ALA A 106 -15.57 7.71 8.26
N VAL A 107 -15.21 6.43 8.09
CA VAL A 107 -16.12 5.39 7.59
C VAL A 107 -17.34 5.24 8.51
N MET A 108 -17.14 5.23 9.83
CA MET A 108 -18.23 5.16 10.81
C MET A 108 -19.21 6.33 10.65
N LEU A 109 -18.70 7.57 10.52
CA LEU A 109 -19.55 8.75 10.32
C LEU A 109 -20.37 8.64 9.02
N CYS A 110 -19.78 8.13 7.93
CA CYS A 110 -20.51 7.91 6.68
C CYS A 110 -21.66 6.92 6.85
N ILE A 111 -21.43 5.80 7.55
CA ILE A 111 -22.47 4.77 7.78
C ILE A 111 -23.59 5.30 8.69
N LEU A 112 -23.24 6.11 9.70
CA LEU A 112 -24.22 6.71 10.62
C LEU A 112 -24.98 7.89 10.01
N SER A 113 -24.45 8.53 8.96
CA SER A 113 -25.03 9.74 8.39
C SER A 113 -26.51 9.64 7.96
N PRO A 114 -27.02 8.51 7.42
CA PRO A 114 -28.43 8.40 7.02
C PRO A 114 -29.37 8.08 8.19
N VAL A 115 -28.86 7.72 9.37
CA VAL A 115 -29.67 7.28 10.52
C VAL A 115 -30.67 8.35 10.93
N ALA A 116 -30.22 9.61 11.00
CA ALA A 116 -31.10 10.73 11.36
C ALA A 116 -32.22 10.93 10.34
N LEU A 117 -31.92 10.80 9.05
CA LEU A 117 -32.89 10.92 7.96
C LEU A 117 -33.95 9.81 8.03
N ILE A 118 -33.52 8.57 8.27
CA ILE A 118 -34.40 7.40 8.41
C ILE A 118 -35.33 7.57 9.63
N LEU A 119 -34.76 7.92 10.80
CA LEU A 119 -35.53 8.05 12.03
C LEU A 119 -36.51 9.22 12.00
N LEU A 120 -36.11 10.39 11.50
CA LEU A 120 -36.99 11.56 11.41
C LEU A 120 -38.12 11.33 10.40
N GLY A 121 -37.81 10.74 9.24
CA GLY A 121 -38.82 10.39 8.24
C GLY A 121 -39.85 9.39 8.79
N GLY A 122 -39.39 8.32 9.44
CA GLY A 122 -40.30 7.32 10.01
C GLY A 122 -41.09 7.79 11.23
N ALA A 123 -40.53 8.69 12.04
CA ALA A 123 -41.25 9.28 13.17
C ALA A 123 -42.38 10.19 12.68
N GLN A 124 -42.15 10.96 11.61
CA GLN A 124 -43.18 11.78 10.99
C GLN A 124 -44.28 10.91 10.36
N SER A 125 -43.91 9.89 9.58
CA SER A 125 -44.89 9.01 8.91
C SER A 125 -45.76 8.23 9.89
N SER A 126 -45.26 7.97 11.10
CA SER A 126 -45.99 7.25 12.15
C SER A 126 -46.78 8.19 13.09
N GLY A 127 -46.84 9.49 12.79
CA GLY A 127 -47.60 10.48 13.57
C GLY A 127 -46.98 10.84 14.93
N LEU A 128 -45.74 10.41 15.22
CA LEU A 128 -45.03 10.74 16.47
C LEU A 128 -44.48 12.17 16.47
N LEU A 129 -44.29 12.75 15.28
CA LEU A 129 -43.74 14.09 15.08
C LEU A 129 -44.71 14.94 14.26
N ASN A 130 -45.15 16.07 14.83
CA ASN A 130 -46.04 17.04 14.17
C ASN A 130 -45.30 17.97 13.19
N TRP A 131 -44.29 17.47 12.50
CA TRP A 131 -43.56 18.23 11.48
C TRP A 131 -44.12 17.93 10.10
N SER A 132 -43.94 18.87 9.16
CA SER A 132 -44.20 18.57 7.76
C SER A 132 -43.16 17.57 7.23
N GLU A 133 -43.57 16.74 6.26
CA GLU A 133 -42.69 15.78 5.57
C GLU A 133 -41.40 16.45 5.06
N ASN A 134 -41.54 17.62 4.43
CA ASN A 134 -40.43 18.42 3.94
C ASN A 134 -39.49 18.89 5.06
N ALA A 135 -40.02 19.25 6.24
CA ALA A 135 -39.19 19.67 7.37
C ALA A 135 -38.42 18.49 7.97
N ALA A 136 -39.05 17.33 8.15
CA ALA A 136 -38.40 16.12 8.66
C ALA A 136 -37.30 15.63 7.71
N GLY A 137 -37.60 15.54 6.40
CA GLY A 137 -36.63 15.18 5.37
C GLY A 137 -35.49 16.19 5.26
N GLY A 138 -35.80 17.49 5.26
CA GLY A 138 -34.81 18.57 5.18
C GLY A 138 -33.85 18.58 6.38
N MET A 139 -34.39 18.44 7.60
CA MET A 139 -33.58 18.33 8.83
C MET A 139 -32.67 17.10 8.80
N GLY A 140 -33.21 15.94 8.39
CA GLY A 140 -32.43 14.71 8.22
C GLY A 140 -31.27 14.88 7.24
N LEU A 141 -31.51 15.55 6.12
CA LEU A 141 -30.48 15.82 5.10
C LEU A 141 -29.40 16.80 5.61
N VAL A 142 -29.78 17.82 6.39
CA VAL A 142 -28.81 18.72 7.03
C VAL A 142 -27.90 17.95 8.00
N VAL A 143 -28.46 17.10 8.85
CA VAL A 143 -27.67 16.26 9.79
C VAL A 143 -26.74 15.33 9.02
N LEU A 144 -27.24 14.68 7.97
CA LEU A 144 -26.43 13.81 7.09
C LEU A 144 -25.23 14.59 6.53
N MET A 145 -25.44 15.79 5.99
CA MET A 145 -24.36 16.62 5.44
C MET A 145 -23.35 17.05 6.51
N LEU A 146 -23.83 17.43 7.70
CA LEU A 146 -22.98 17.81 8.84
C LEU A 146 -22.08 16.65 9.33
N MET A 147 -22.51 15.40 9.16
CA MET A 147 -21.67 14.23 9.46
C MET A 147 -20.68 13.91 8.34
N ILE A 148 -21.06 14.11 7.07
CA ILE A 148 -20.18 13.83 5.92
C ILE A 148 -19.02 14.83 5.83
N ILE A 149 -19.24 16.12 6.11
CA ILE A 149 -18.20 17.16 6.05
C ILE A 149 -16.93 16.77 6.84
N PRO A 150 -16.99 16.43 8.15
CA PRO A 150 -15.82 16.01 8.90
C PRO A 150 -15.28 14.65 8.44
N ALA A 151 -16.13 13.72 7.98
CA ALA A 151 -15.68 12.43 7.45
C ALA A 151 -14.78 12.61 6.22
N VAL A 152 -15.18 13.44 5.27
CA VAL A 152 -14.36 13.78 4.09
C VAL A 152 -13.07 14.49 4.50
N GLY A 153 -13.11 15.42 5.46
CA GLY A 153 -11.91 16.06 6.01
C GLY A 153 -10.92 15.07 6.61
N LEU A 154 -11.41 14.06 7.34
CA LEU A 154 -10.57 12.97 7.86
C LEU A 154 -9.96 12.12 6.73
N PHE A 155 -10.73 11.76 5.70
CA PHE A 155 -10.19 11.00 4.55
C PHE A 155 -9.11 11.77 3.80
N ILE A 156 -9.34 13.06 3.50
CA ILE A 156 -8.37 13.89 2.78
C ILE A 156 -7.09 14.03 3.59
N THR A 157 -7.19 14.38 4.88
CA THR A 157 -6.00 14.56 5.72
C THR A 157 -5.22 13.25 5.95
N SER A 158 -5.90 12.11 6.07
CA SER A 158 -5.25 10.80 6.13
C SER A 158 -4.60 10.41 4.79
N GLY A 159 -5.27 10.69 3.67
CA GLY A 159 -4.76 10.48 2.32
C GLY A 159 -3.48 11.28 2.03
N LEU A 160 -3.48 12.57 2.36
CA LEU A 160 -2.30 13.44 2.17
C LEU A 160 -1.10 13.03 3.03
N ARG A 161 -1.32 12.39 4.19
CA ARG A 161 -0.22 11.87 5.02
C ARG A 161 0.37 10.57 4.50
N ILE A 162 -0.45 9.75 3.82
CA ILE A 162 -0.01 8.46 3.32
C ILE A 162 0.60 8.56 1.92
N SER A 163 0.26 9.60 1.15
CA SER A 163 0.79 9.82 -0.20
C SER A 163 2.33 9.86 -0.25
N ARG A 164 3.00 10.35 0.80
CA ARG A 164 4.47 10.31 0.91
C ARG A 164 5.06 8.90 0.90
N TYR A 165 4.25 7.89 1.23
CA TYR A 165 4.60 6.47 1.28
C TYR A 165 3.95 5.66 0.15
N GLU A 166 3.29 6.32 -0.81
CA GLU A 166 2.57 5.64 -1.89
C GLU A 166 3.49 4.80 -2.79
N TYR A 167 4.78 5.16 -2.86
CA TYR A 167 5.80 4.35 -3.54
C TYR A 167 5.94 2.95 -2.91
N LEU A 168 5.71 2.79 -1.59
CA LEU A 168 5.74 1.48 -0.93
C LEU A 168 4.63 0.55 -1.43
N GLU A 169 3.48 1.11 -1.84
CA GLU A 169 2.35 0.36 -2.36
C GLU A 169 2.50 0.07 -3.86
N ARG A 170 3.14 0.97 -4.61
CA ARG A 170 3.19 0.91 -6.09
C ARG A 170 4.48 0.38 -6.69
N GLU A 171 5.58 0.43 -5.95
CA GLU A 171 6.92 0.12 -6.47
C GLU A 171 7.55 -1.04 -5.69
N PRO A 172 8.33 -1.90 -6.37
CA PRO A 172 9.10 -2.93 -5.69
C PRO A 172 10.19 -2.26 -4.85
N VAL A 173 10.31 -2.69 -3.59
CA VAL A 173 11.24 -2.11 -2.62
C VAL A 173 12.09 -3.20 -1.98
N GLU A 174 13.31 -2.84 -1.58
CA GLU A 174 14.19 -3.74 -0.84
C GLU A 174 14.30 -3.27 0.62
N THR A 175 13.96 -4.15 1.55
CA THR A 175 14.09 -3.84 2.98
C THR A 175 15.51 -4.17 3.45
N LEU A 176 16.16 -3.24 4.16
CA LEU A 176 17.50 -3.50 4.74
C LEU A 176 17.49 -4.68 5.73
N TYR A 177 18.66 -5.28 5.94
CA TYR A 177 18.84 -6.41 6.84
C TYR A 177 18.22 -6.13 8.22
N GLY A 178 17.40 -7.08 8.71
CA GLY A 178 16.68 -6.98 9.97
C GLY A 178 15.29 -6.34 9.89
N VAL A 179 14.99 -5.48 8.90
CA VAL A 179 13.69 -4.81 8.78
C VAL A 179 12.58 -5.83 8.56
N THR A 180 12.79 -6.77 7.64
CA THR A 180 11.85 -7.88 7.37
C THR A 180 11.57 -8.70 8.63
N GLY A 181 12.61 -8.99 9.42
CA GLY A 181 12.49 -9.73 10.68
C GLY A 181 11.67 -8.97 11.72
N MET A 182 11.94 -7.67 11.89
CA MET A 182 11.19 -6.79 12.79
C MET A 182 9.71 -6.70 12.40
N VAL A 183 9.42 -6.50 11.11
CA VAL A 183 8.04 -6.40 10.60
C VAL A 183 7.30 -7.73 10.80
N ARG A 184 7.98 -8.86 10.56
CA ARG A 184 7.41 -10.20 10.77
C ARG A 184 7.10 -10.49 12.23
N ASP A 185 8.00 -10.15 13.16
CA ASP A 185 7.78 -10.28 14.61
C ASP A 185 6.58 -9.43 15.08
N ARG A 186 6.50 -8.16 14.65
CA ARG A 186 5.34 -7.30 14.97
C ARG A 186 4.04 -7.84 14.39
N ARG A 187 4.08 -8.35 13.15
CA ARG A 187 2.92 -8.96 12.51
C ARG A 187 2.44 -10.19 13.26
N GLU A 188 3.33 -11.07 13.68
CA GLU A 188 2.98 -12.26 14.46
C GLU A 188 2.36 -11.89 15.82
N LYS A 189 2.92 -10.90 16.52
CA LYS A 189 2.35 -10.35 17.77
C LYS A 189 0.97 -9.72 17.55
N PHE A 190 0.74 -9.06 16.41
CA PHE A 190 -0.52 -8.41 16.09
C PHE A 190 -1.58 -9.35 15.50
N ARG A 191 -1.18 -10.48 14.90
CA ARG A 191 -2.08 -11.49 14.30
C ARG A 191 -3.26 -11.88 15.18
N PRO A 192 -3.10 -12.28 16.46
CA PRO A 192 -4.25 -12.65 17.30
C PRO A 192 -5.21 -11.49 17.54
N VAL A 193 -4.68 -10.26 17.65
CA VAL A 193 -5.48 -9.04 17.79
C VAL A 193 -6.28 -8.79 16.51
N HIS A 194 -5.62 -8.82 15.35
CA HIS A 194 -6.28 -8.68 14.05
C HIS A 194 -7.41 -9.69 13.87
N THR A 195 -7.13 -10.98 14.08
CA THR A 195 -8.13 -12.04 13.92
C THR A 195 -9.31 -11.87 14.88
N ARG A 196 -9.07 -11.55 16.16
CA ARG A 196 -10.14 -11.35 17.14
C ARG A 196 -11.07 -10.20 16.76
N TYR A 197 -10.53 -9.04 16.41
CA TYR A 197 -11.34 -7.88 16.06
C TYR A 197 -12.03 -8.04 14.69
N LEU A 198 -11.40 -8.73 13.74
CA LEU A 198 -12.03 -9.08 12.47
C LEU A 198 -13.25 -9.99 12.69
N ILE A 199 -13.10 -11.05 13.48
CA ILE A 199 -14.21 -11.96 13.82
C ILE A 199 -15.33 -11.20 14.54
N ILE A 200 -15.02 -10.42 15.58
CA ILE A 200 -16.02 -9.64 16.32
C ILE A 200 -16.74 -8.66 15.39
N GLY A 201 -16.00 -7.95 14.54
CA GLY A 201 -16.57 -6.98 13.61
C GLY A 201 -17.51 -7.62 12.58
N VAL A 202 -17.12 -8.75 12.00
CA VAL A 202 -17.95 -9.50 11.04
C VAL A 202 -19.20 -10.05 11.72
N LEU A 203 -19.05 -10.68 12.90
CA LEU A 203 -20.19 -11.18 13.66
C LEU A 203 -21.16 -10.06 14.05
N LEU A 204 -20.65 -8.87 14.41
CA LEU A 204 -21.49 -7.72 14.72
C LEU A 204 -22.24 -7.18 13.49
N CYS A 205 -21.60 -7.18 12.31
CA CYS A 205 -22.25 -6.81 11.06
C CYS A 205 -23.36 -7.80 10.69
N ILE A 206 -23.15 -9.10 10.88
CA ILE A 206 -24.20 -10.11 10.65
C ILE A 206 -25.32 -9.97 11.69
N ALA A 207 -24.97 -9.84 12.97
CA ALA A 207 -25.93 -9.66 14.06
C ALA A 207 -26.71 -8.34 13.95
N SER A 208 -26.21 -7.36 13.19
CA SER A 208 -26.89 -6.07 12.99
C SER A 208 -28.29 -6.21 12.40
N THR A 209 -28.61 -7.31 11.70
CA THR A 209 -29.94 -7.57 11.13
C THR A 209 -30.95 -8.06 12.16
N ILE A 210 -30.51 -8.55 13.34
CA ILE A 210 -31.39 -9.11 14.37
C ILE A 210 -32.46 -8.11 14.82
N PRO A 211 -32.14 -6.84 15.14
CA PRO A 211 -33.14 -5.83 15.48
C PRO A 211 -34.27 -5.68 14.45
N LEU A 212 -33.98 -5.79 13.16
CA LEU A 212 -35.02 -5.70 12.12
C LEU A 212 -36.01 -6.86 12.21
N PHE A 213 -35.52 -8.09 12.40
CA PHE A 213 -36.37 -9.26 12.57
C PHE A 213 -37.15 -9.21 13.89
N VAL A 214 -36.54 -8.73 14.97
CA VAL A 214 -37.24 -8.49 16.25
C VAL A 214 -38.36 -7.47 16.05
N SER A 215 -38.09 -6.35 15.39
CA SER A 215 -39.12 -5.36 15.04
C SER A 215 -40.22 -5.94 14.15
N MET A 216 -39.92 -6.91 13.29
CA MET A 216 -40.92 -7.58 12.45
C MET A 216 -41.83 -8.54 13.26
N ILE A 217 -41.29 -9.17 14.31
CA ILE A 217 -42.05 -10.11 15.16
C ILE A 217 -42.93 -9.37 16.16
N PHE A 218 -42.42 -8.30 16.76
CA PHE A 218 -43.08 -7.59 17.86
C PHE A 218 -43.69 -6.23 17.46
N GLY A 219 -43.33 -5.69 16.29
CA GLY A 219 -43.80 -4.39 15.83
C GLY A 219 -45.16 -4.51 15.15
N ASN A 220 -46.22 -4.13 15.87
CA ASN A 220 -47.55 -3.96 15.30
C ASN A 220 -47.72 -2.62 14.55
N GLU A 221 -46.73 -1.73 14.68
CA GLU A 221 -46.74 -0.36 14.16
C GLU A 221 -45.62 -0.14 13.14
N SER A 222 -45.76 0.88 12.28
CA SER A 222 -44.75 1.23 11.26
C SER A 222 -43.42 1.72 11.85
N PHE A 223 -43.44 2.37 13.02
CA PHE A 223 -42.26 3.01 13.60
C PHE A 223 -41.17 2.03 14.13
N PRO A 224 -41.50 0.97 14.87
CA PRO A 224 -40.52 -0.04 15.30
C PRO A 224 -39.68 -0.64 14.16
N MET A 225 -40.26 -0.81 12.97
CA MET A 225 -39.54 -1.31 11.79
C MET A 225 -38.47 -0.31 11.32
N VAL A 226 -38.79 0.98 11.29
CA VAL A 226 -37.84 2.05 10.97
C VAL A 226 -36.69 2.09 11.97
N VAL A 227 -36.99 1.97 13.26
CA VAL A 227 -35.97 1.89 14.32
C VAL A 227 -35.08 0.66 14.13
N GLY A 228 -35.65 -0.48 13.73
CA GLY A 228 -34.91 -1.68 13.36
C GLY A 228 -33.90 -1.42 12.24
N ILE A 229 -34.33 -0.76 11.16
CA ILE A 229 -33.44 -0.36 10.05
C ILE A 229 -32.34 0.59 10.51
N ALA A 230 -32.66 1.62 11.30
CA ALA A 230 -31.66 2.54 11.82
C ALA A 230 -30.63 1.84 12.72
N SER A 231 -31.07 0.88 13.54
CA SER A 231 -30.20 0.11 14.42
C SER A 231 -29.24 -0.84 13.67
N ILE A 232 -29.64 -1.34 12.48
CA ILE A 232 -28.71 -2.06 11.58
C ILE A 232 -27.50 -1.19 11.29
N LEU A 233 -27.72 0.05 10.85
CA LEU A 233 -26.64 0.97 10.48
C LEU A 233 -25.74 1.29 11.69
N VAL A 234 -26.32 1.48 12.87
CA VAL A 234 -25.54 1.76 14.09
C VAL A 234 -24.65 0.59 14.48
N LEU A 235 -25.19 -0.63 14.52
CA LEU A 235 -24.42 -1.84 14.86
C LEU A 235 -23.38 -2.17 13.78
N ALA A 236 -23.75 -2.06 12.50
CA ALA A 236 -22.83 -2.24 11.39
C ALA A 236 -21.70 -1.21 11.42
N ALA A 237 -21.97 0.06 11.77
CA ALA A 237 -20.94 1.10 11.89
C ALA A 237 -19.88 0.74 12.94
N VAL A 238 -20.29 0.19 14.08
CA VAL A 238 -19.35 -0.31 15.11
C VAL A 238 -18.53 -1.49 14.59
N GLY A 239 -19.17 -2.44 13.89
CA GLY A 239 -18.49 -3.60 13.31
C GLY A 239 -17.44 -3.18 12.28
N VAL A 240 -17.81 -2.30 11.35
CA VAL A 240 -16.93 -1.76 10.32
C VAL A 240 -15.80 -0.93 10.93
N LEU A 241 -16.03 -0.14 11.98
CA LEU A 241 -14.98 0.61 12.67
C LEU A 241 -13.88 -0.34 13.19
N LEU A 242 -14.25 -1.47 13.79
CA LEU A 242 -13.30 -2.45 14.29
C LEU A 242 -12.49 -3.07 13.14
N ILE A 243 -13.17 -3.49 12.07
CA ILE A 243 -12.56 -4.11 10.88
C ILE A 243 -11.57 -3.14 10.23
N VAL A 244 -12.02 -1.95 9.83
CA VAL A 244 -11.21 -0.97 9.10
C VAL A 244 -9.95 -0.61 9.88
N ARG A 245 -10.07 -0.42 11.21
CA ARG A 245 -8.92 -0.08 12.05
C ARG A 245 -7.84 -1.17 12.00
N VAL A 246 -8.21 -2.42 12.23
CA VAL A 246 -7.22 -3.52 12.28
C VAL A 246 -6.70 -3.87 10.90
N SER A 247 -7.52 -3.77 9.85
CA SER A 247 -7.13 -4.04 8.47
C SER A 247 -6.09 -3.03 7.94
N ILE A 248 -6.19 -1.74 8.29
CA ILE A 248 -5.20 -0.74 7.87
C ILE A 248 -3.81 -1.04 8.45
N ILE A 249 -3.76 -1.46 9.73
CA ILE A 249 -2.51 -1.85 10.41
C ILE A 249 -1.98 -3.15 9.80
N TRP A 250 -2.83 -4.16 9.61
CA TRP A 250 -2.45 -5.43 9.00
C TRP A 250 -1.88 -5.24 7.59
N GLY A 251 -2.56 -4.44 6.75
CA GLY A 251 -2.09 -4.11 5.41
C GLY A 251 -0.74 -3.40 5.40
N SER A 252 -0.41 -2.60 6.42
CA SER A 252 0.91 -1.97 6.52
C SER A 252 2.06 -2.98 6.66
N TYR A 253 1.81 -4.12 7.33
CA TYR A 253 2.79 -5.21 7.38
C TYR A 253 2.91 -5.92 6.04
N GLN A 254 1.79 -6.15 5.34
CA GLN A 254 1.80 -6.78 4.01
C GLN A 254 2.52 -5.93 2.96
N ILE A 255 2.36 -4.61 3.02
CA ILE A 255 3.07 -3.65 2.15
C ILE A 255 4.59 -3.76 2.30
N LEU A 256 5.08 -3.75 3.55
CA LEU A 256 6.54 -3.81 3.81
C LEU A 256 7.14 -5.21 3.56
N LEU A 257 6.34 -6.27 3.70
CA LEU A 257 6.77 -7.65 3.40
C LEU A 257 6.56 -8.04 1.94
N GLU A 258 5.91 -7.18 1.15
CA GLU A 258 5.50 -7.44 -0.24
C GLU A 258 4.77 -8.79 -0.39
N GLU A 259 3.76 -9.00 0.46
CA GLU A 259 2.94 -10.21 0.46
C GLU A 259 1.53 -9.95 -0.12
N GLU A 260 0.87 -11.03 -0.56
CA GLU A 260 -0.51 -11.02 -1.08
C GLU A 260 -0.69 -10.01 -2.24
N GLU A 261 -1.55 -9.00 -2.04
CA GLU A 261 -1.86 -7.97 -3.03
C GLU A 261 -0.65 -7.05 -3.32
N TYR A 262 0.30 -6.96 -2.39
CA TYR A 262 1.47 -6.09 -2.50
C TYR A 262 2.73 -6.83 -2.97
N SER A 263 2.58 -8.06 -3.47
CA SER A 263 3.70 -8.80 -4.05
C SER A 263 4.34 -8.05 -5.22
N ARG A 264 5.66 -8.25 -5.42
CA ARG A 264 6.40 -7.63 -6.53
C ARG A 264 5.73 -7.90 -7.88
N GLU A 265 5.28 -9.14 -8.08
CA GLU A 265 4.53 -9.55 -9.27
C GLU A 265 3.25 -8.70 -9.45
N ASN A 266 2.45 -8.52 -8.40
CA ASN A 266 1.22 -7.74 -8.47
C ASN A 266 1.48 -6.24 -8.67
N LYS A 267 2.50 -5.66 -8.01
CA LYS A 267 2.88 -4.26 -8.18
C LYS A 267 3.28 -3.95 -9.63
N GLU A 268 4.11 -4.80 -10.24
CA GLU A 268 4.51 -4.67 -11.64
C GLU A 268 3.32 -4.84 -12.59
N ASN A 269 2.49 -5.86 -12.34
CA ASN A 269 1.32 -6.13 -13.15
C ASN A 269 0.29 -4.98 -13.05
N SER A 270 0.14 -4.33 -11.89
CA SER A 270 -0.78 -3.21 -11.68
C SER A 270 -0.47 -2.02 -12.60
N LYS A 271 0.81 -1.69 -12.79
CA LYS A 271 1.24 -0.62 -13.72
C LYS A 271 0.79 -0.95 -15.15
N ARG A 272 0.97 -2.19 -15.57
CA ARG A 272 0.60 -2.67 -16.92
C ARG A 272 -0.91 -2.74 -17.12
N TYR A 273 -1.65 -3.26 -16.14
CA TYR A 273 -3.11 -3.27 -16.15
C TYR A 273 -3.69 -1.86 -16.15
N GLY A 274 -3.01 -0.89 -15.51
CA GLY A 274 -3.38 0.53 -15.60
C GLY A 274 -3.34 1.06 -17.04
N TYR A 275 -2.26 0.80 -17.77
CA TYR A 275 -2.14 1.21 -19.18
C TYR A 275 -3.12 0.46 -20.09
N ILE A 276 -3.18 -0.88 -19.98
CA ILE A 276 -4.08 -1.71 -20.80
C ILE A 276 -5.54 -1.35 -20.51
N GLY A 277 -5.90 -1.21 -19.23
CA GLY A 277 -7.23 -0.80 -18.78
C GLY A 277 -7.60 0.58 -19.29
N GLY A 278 -6.70 1.55 -19.21
CA GLY A 278 -6.92 2.90 -19.75
C GLY A 278 -7.28 2.87 -21.24
N ILE A 279 -6.49 2.15 -22.04
CA ILE A 279 -6.75 2.00 -23.49
C ILE A 279 -8.07 1.25 -23.74
N TYR A 280 -8.26 0.13 -23.06
CA TYR A 280 -9.43 -0.74 -23.21
C TYR A 280 -10.73 -0.01 -22.91
N TRP A 281 -10.82 0.67 -21.75
CA TRP A 281 -12.03 1.38 -21.35
C TRP A 281 -12.30 2.60 -22.21
N CYS A 282 -11.25 3.31 -22.69
CA CYS A 282 -11.42 4.39 -23.65
C CYS A 282 -11.98 3.87 -24.98
N LEU A 283 -11.50 2.73 -25.48
CA LEU A 283 -12.01 2.11 -26.71
C LEU A 283 -13.45 1.61 -26.56
N VAL A 284 -13.78 0.97 -25.44
CA VAL A 284 -15.15 0.52 -25.12
C VAL A 284 -16.09 1.72 -25.05
N THR A 285 -15.68 2.80 -24.40
CA THR A 285 -16.48 4.03 -24.32
C THR A 285 -16.66 4.66 -25.69
N ALA A 286 -15.61 4.72 -26.51
CA ALA A 286 -15.71 5.21 -27.89
C ALA A 286 -16.67 4.36 -28.73
N ALA A 287 -16.60 3.02 -28.61
CA ALA A 287 -17.51 2.11 -29.30
C ALA A 287 -18.96 2.26 -28.82
N PHE A 288 -19.18 2.42 -27.52
CA PHE A 288 -20.48 2.70 -26.92
C PHE A 288 -21.09 3.98 -27.49
N LEU A 289 -20.30 5.06 -27.53
CA LEU A 289 -20.75 6.35 -28.05
C LEU A 289 -21.01 6.28 -29.55
N ALA A 290 -20.11 5.65 -30.33
CA ALA A 290 -20.29 5.49 -31.77
C ALA A 290 -21.56 4.71 -32.11
N TRP A 291 -21.82 3.58 -31.44
CA TRP A 291 -23.06 2.83 -31.60
C TRP A 291 -24.28 3.69 -31.20
N SER A 292 -24.24 4.31 -30.02
CA SER A 292 -25.38 5.08 -29.49
C SER A 292 -25.74 6.27 -30.38
N PHE A 293 -24.76 7.02 -30.88
CA PHE A 293 -25.00 8.19 -31.73
C PHE A 293 -25.35 7.83 -33.17
N ILE A 294 -24.70 6.83 -33.79
CA ILE A 294 -24.97 6.44 -35.19
C ILE A 294 -26.32 5.72 -35.29
N GLY A 295 -26.63 4.84 -34.33
CA GLY A 295 -27.82 4.01 -34.35
C GLY A 295 -29.03 4.59 -33.61
N ASN A 296 -28.86 5.71 -32.89
CA ASN A 296 -29.83 6.25 -31.91
C ASN A 296 -30.39 5.16 -30.95
N ALA A 297 -29.57 4.15 -30.66
CA ALA A 297 -29.97 2.90 -30.01
C ALA A 297 -29.62 2.88 -28.51
N TRP A 298 -29.96 3.97 -27.81
CA TRP A 298 -29.67 4.16 -26.38
C TRP A 298 -30.37 3.13 -25.49
N ASP A 299 -31.44 2.50 -25.98
CA ASP A 299 -32.18 1.43 -25.32
C ASP A 299 -31.40 0.10 -25.26
N ARG A 300 -30.44 -0.13 -26.18
CA ARG A 300 -29.68 -1.39 -26.29
C ARG A 300 -28.19 -1.25 -26.12
N SER A 301 -27.62 -0.07 -26.38
CA SER A 301 -26.17 0.14 -26.36
C SER A 301 -25.54 -0.12 -24.99
N TRP A 302 -26.33 -0.09 -23.90
CA TRP A 302 -25.85 -0.41 -22.54
C TRP A 302 -25.29 -1.84 -22.40
N ILE A 303 -25.69 -2.78 -23.27
CA ILE A 303 -25.22 -4.19 -23.28
C ILE A 303 -23.69 -4.27 -23.43
N ILE A 304 -23.07 -3.25 -24.04
CA ILE A 304 -21.62 -3.19 -24.19
C ILE A 304 -20.87 -3.19 -22.86
N TRP A 305 -21.46 -2.65 -21.78
CA TRP A 305 -20.80 -2.54 -20.48
C TRP A 305 -20.62 -3.89 -19.77
N PRO A 306 -21.67 -4.73 -19.61
CA PRO A 306 -21.50 -6.11 -19.13
C PRO A 306 -20.51 -6.92 -19.97
N VAL A 307 -20.63 -6.85 -21.30
CA VAL A 307 -19.75 -7.59 -22.22
C VAL A 307 -18.30 -7.13 -22.05
N ALA A 308 -18.07 -5.82 -21.99
CA ALA A 308 -16.75 -5.25 -21.77
C ALA A 308 -16.17 -5.62 -20.40
N GLY A 309 -16.98 -5.69 -19.35
CA GLY A 309 -16.52 -6.13 -18.03
C GLY A 309 -15.99 -7.57 -18.05
N VAL A 310 -16.74 -8.50 -18.64
CA VAL A 310 -16.32 -9.91 -18.76
C VAL A 310 -15.09 -10.04 -19.67
N ALA A 311 -15.08 -9.36 -20.81
CA ALA A 311 -13.96 -9.38 -21.74
C ALA A 311 -12.67 -8.80 -21.13
N PHE A 312 -12.76 -7.77 -20.28
CA PHE A 312 -11.60 -7.24 -19.56
C PHE A 312 -11.00 -8.28 -18.61
N GLY A 313 -11.85 -9.02 -17.88
CA GLY A 313 -11.40 -10.12 -17.02
C GLY A 313 -10.64 -11.20 -17.80
N ALA A 314 -11.10 -11.55 -19.00
CA ALA A 314 -10.41 -12.48 -19.89
C ALA A 314 -9.06 -11.93 -20.37
N VAL A 315 -9.02 -10.67 -20.82
CA VAL A 315 -7.76 -10.00 -21.24
C VAL A 315 -6.76 -9.96 -20.09
N ALA A 316 -7.19 -9.58 -18.89
CA ALA A 316 -6.33 -9.55 -17.71
C ALA A 316 -5.77 -10.95 -17.40
N GLY A 317 -6.63 -11.98 -17.37
CA GLY A 317 -6.22 -13.36 -17.13
C GLY A 317 -5.21 -13.90 -18.14
N ILE A 318 -5.40 -13.62 -19.44
CA ILE A 318 -4.48 -14.05 -20.51
C ILE A 318 -3.13 -13.36 -20.38
N THR A 319 -3.11 -12.04 -20.14
CA THR A 319 -1.85 -11.30 -19.96
C THR A 319 -1.08 -11.72 -18.72
N GLY A 320 -1.76 -12.15 -17.66
CA GLY A 320 -1.14 -12.77 -16.48
C GLY A 320 -0.57 -14.16 -16.77
N ALA A 321 -1.29 -15.00 -17.52
CA ALA A 321 -0.88 -16.37 -17.84
C ALA A 321 0.33 -16.43 -18.79
N LEU A 322 0.44 -15.51 -19.76
CA LEU A 322 1.53 -15.46 -20.73
C LEU A 322 2.91 -15.14 -20.13
N ARG A 323 2.97 -14.65 -18.89
CA ARG A 323 4.22 -14.27 -18.21
C ARG A 323 4.76 -15.35 -17.24
N LYS A 324 3.93 -16.33 -16.86
CA LYS A 324 4.36 -17.48 -16.01
C LYS A 324 5.10 -18.58 -16.80
N ARG A 325 5.34 -18.38 -18.09
CA ARG A 325 6.20 -19.20 -18.95
C ARG A 325 7.48 -18.44 -19.25
#